data_AF-A0AAU8CZL5-F1
#
_entry.id   AF-A0AAU8CZL5-F1
#
_cell.length_a   1.000
_cell.length_b   1.000
_cell.length_c   1.000
_cell.angle_alpha   90.00
_cell.angle_beta   90.00
_cell.angle_gamma   90.00
#
_symmetry.space_group_name_H-M   'P 1'
#
loop_
_entity.id
_entity.type
_entity.pdbx_description
1 polymer ?
#
loop_
_entity_poly.entity_id
_entity_poly.type
_entity_poly.pdbx_seq_one_letter_code
_entity_poly.pdbx_strand_id
1 'polypeptide(L)'
;MKRVKIYALTAFIAFSLITPTVLSAAEFATSSISNSDRQTPLARILKPGSGSVKTHKPRSIKRSEVRFNSRGKAPLAYQLFCLKSPRECRGGGKASVHLTPQLLSKLDLVNRSVNRAIRPRNDFQADTWSLSPASGDCEDYALTKRQRLLKLGVPASALRLAVARTGRGEGHAVLVVRTSSGDRILDNRTNLIRNWHQTDLRLVKMAGANPLKWH
;
A
#
# COMPACT_ATOMS: atom_id res chain seq x y z
N MET A 1 -52.30 -16.10 33.44
CA MET A 1 -52.60 -14.96 32.56
C MET A 1 -52.18 -13.68 33.27
N LYS A 2 -51.12 -13.00 32.82
CA LYS A 2 -50.67 -11.70 33.37
C LYS A 2 -50.56 -10.70 32.20
N ARG A 3 -51.34 -9.61 32.25
CA ARG A 3 -51.29 -8.47 31.33
C ARG A 3 -50.28 -7.44 31.85
N VAL A 4 -49.39 -6.90 31.01
CA VAL A 4 -48.72 -5.59 31.19
C VAL A 4 -48.35 -5.05 29.79
N LYS A 5 -49.19 -4.17 29.23
CA LYS A 5 -49.01 -2.71 29.02
C LYS A 5 -47.92 -2.30 28.04
N ILE A 6 -48.42 -1.80 26.90
CA ILE A 6 -47.77 -1.06 25.82
C ILE A 6 -47.37 0.34 26.33
N TYR A 7 -46.17 0.82 25.97
CA TYR A 7 -45.87 2.24 25.89
C TYR A 7 -45.06 2.51 24.62
N ALA A 8 -45.70 3.18 23.67
CA ALA A 8 -45.06 3.88 22.57
C ALA A 8 -44.53 5.22 23.11
N LEU A 9 -43.28 5.55 22.83
CA LEU A 9 -42.78 6.92 22.93
C LEU A 9 -42.22 7.33 21.56
N THR A 10 -43.01 8.13 20.87
CA THR A 10 -42.61 8.98 19.76
C THR A 10 -41.86 10.18 20.33
N ALA A 11 -40.67 10.48 19.79
CA ALA A 11 -40.00 11.75 19.99
C ALA A 11 -39.78 12.40 18.62
N PHE A 12 -40.50 13.50 18.42
CA PHE A 12 -40.48 14.38 17.26
C PHE A 12 -39.60 15.61 17.60
N ILE A 13 -38.94 16.16 16.57
CA ILE A 13 -38.49 17.56 16.40
C ILE A 13 -37.15 17.94 17.08
N ALA A 14 -36.13 18.26 16.26
CA ALA A 14 -35.80 19.64 15.93
C ALA A 14 -34.65 19.71 14.91
N PHE A 15 -34.96 20.28 13.75
CA PHE A 15 -34.05 20.65 12.67
C PHE A 15 -33.47 22.03 13.03
N SER A 16 -32.16 22.14 13.27
CA SER A 16 -31.48 23.44 13.30
C SER A 16 -30.40 23.46 12.23
N LEU A 17 -30.72 24.21 11.18
CA LEU A 17 -29.83 24.67 10.12
C LEU A 17 -28.81 25.63 10.73
N ILE A 18 -27.53 25.30 10.63
CA ILE A 18 -26.45 26.28 10.78
C ILE A 18 -25.83 26.44 9.39
N THR A 19 -26.01 27.64 8.86
CA THR A 19 -25.48 28.11 7.58
C THR A 19 -23.97 28.38 7.67
N PRO A 20 -23.23 28.32 6.55
CA PRO A 20 -21.80 28.62 6.51
C PRO A 20 -21.56 30.13 6.44
N THR A 21 -20.83 30.68 7.41
CA THR A 21 -20.22 32.00 7.29
C THR A 21 -18.97 31.92 6.42
N VAL A 22 -19.06 32.56 5.26
CA VAL A 22 -17.96 32.98 4.41
C VAL A 22 -17.05 33.94 5.18
N LEU A 23 -15.74 33.75 5.12
CA LEU A 23 -14.77 34.80 5.43
C LEU A 23 -13.78 34.96 4.28
N SER A 24 -13.61 36.23 3.95
CA SER A 24 -12.96 36.84 2.79
C SER A 24 -11.48 36.51 2.66
N ALA A 25 -11.03 36.47 1.40
CA ALA A 25 -9.64 36.64 1.01
C ALA A 25 -9.29 38.13 0.97
N ALA A 26 -8.10 38.52 1.42
CA ALA A 26 -7.29 39.65 0.95
C ALA A 26 -5.94 39.70 1.70
N GLU A 27 -4.97 40.39 1.10
CA GLU A 27 -3.64 40.81 1.61
C GLU A 27 -2.49 39.81 1.31
N PHE A 28 -1.92 39.81 0.10
CA PHE A 28 -0.94 40.79 -0.42
C PHE A 28 0.24 41.05 0.54
N ALA A 29 1.34 40.34 0.32
CA ALA A 29 2.68 40.76 0.72
C ALA A 29 3.71 40.22 -0.29
N THR A 30 3.84 40.92 -1.40
CA THR A 30 5.03 40.86 -2.25
C THR A 30 6.15 41.61 -1.53
N SER A 31 7.18 40.91 -1.06
CA SER A 31 8.44 41.54 -0.70
C SER A 31 9.47 41.26 -1.78
N SER A 32 9.72 42.32 -2.53
CA SER A 32 10.82 42.56 -3.45
C SER A 32 12.15 42.55 -2.69
N ILE A 33 13.09 41.72 -3.12
CA ILE A 33 14.52 41.89 -2.77
C ILE A 33 15.31 42.04 -4.08
N SER A 34 15.60 43.30 -4.36
CA SER A 34 16.81 43.86 -4.98
C SER A 34 17.62 42.94 -5.92
N ASN A 35 17.50 43.25 -7.21
CA ASN A 35 18.63 43.17 -8.15
C ASN A 35 19.74 44.11 -7.64
N SER A 36 20.93 43.57 -7.42
CA SER A 36 22.16 44.36 -7.33
C SER A 36 23.03 43.96 -8.52
N ASP A 37 23.17 44.91 -9.42
CA ASP A 37 24.16 44.93 -10.48
C ASP A 37 25.55 44.66 -9.93
N ARG A 38 26.27 43.75 -10.60
CA ARG A 38 27.71 43.85 -10.72
C ARG A 38 28.11 43.50 -12.16
N GLN A 39 28.17 44.57 -12.94
CA GLN A 39 28.78 44.63 -14.25
C GLN A 39 30.31 44.52 -14.12
N THR A 40 30.92 43.86 -15.13
CA THR A 40 32.30 43.96 -15.64
C THR A 40 33.48 43.22 -14.97
N PRO A 41 34.54 42.85 -15.73
CA PRO A 41 34.56 42.46 -17.16
C PRO A 41 35.58 41.33 -17.51
N LEU A 42 35.64 41.06 -18.82
CA LEU A 42 36.74 40.47 -19.61
C LEU A 42 36.94 38.95 -19.61
N ALA A 43 36.57 38.42 -20.77
CA ALA A 43 36.92 37.14 -21.36
C ALA A 43 38.37 36.71 -21.11
N ARG A 44 38.53 35.50 -20.56
CA ARG A 44 39.73 34.69 -20.73
C ARG A 44 39.35 33.47 -21.56
N ILE A 45 39.79 33.48 -22.81
CA ILE A 45 39.67 32.36 -23.74
C ILE A 45 40.42 31.16 -23.14
N LEU A 46 39.68 30.20 -22.57
CA LEU A 46 40.19 28.89 -22.22
C LEU A 46 40.01 27.97 -23.43
N LYS A 47 41.14 27.45 -23.90
CA LYS A 47 41.26 26.49 -25.00
C LYS A 47 40.32 25.29 -24.78
N PRO A 48 39.69 24.74 -25.84
CA PRO A 48 38.99 23.47 -25.72
C PRO A 48 40.01 22.35 -25.43
N GLY A 49 40.07 21.93 -24.17
CA GLY A 49 40.73 20.69 -23.79
C GLY A 49 39.94 19.52 -24.36
N SER A 50 40.54 18.79 -25.30
CA SER A 50 40.11 17.47 -25.75
C SER A 50 40.19 16.48 -24.59
N GLY A 51 39.21 16.54 -23.70
CA GLY A 51 39.00 15.55 -22.65
C GLY A 51 37.82 14.68 -23.06
N SER A 52 38.09 13.44 -23.47
CA SER A 52 37.04 12.44 -23.64
C SER A 52 36.26 12.31 -22.34
N VAL A 53 35.03 12.84 -22.33
CA VAL A 53 34.04 12.55 -21.30
C VAL A 53 33.80 11.04 -21.37
N LYS A 54 34.34 10.30 -20.40
CA LYS A 54 34.01 8.88 -20.22
C LYS A 54 32.53 8.82 -19.88
N THR A 55 31.72 8.46 -20.86
CA THR A 55 30.31 8.15 -20.69
C THR A 55 30.21 7.00 -19.70
N HIS A 56 29.85 7.31 -18.45
CA HIS A 56 29.53 6.28 -17.49
C HIS A 56 28.25 5.61 -17.97
N LYS A 57 28.38 4.40 -18.52
CA LYS A 57 27.24 3.54 -18.85
C LYS A 57 26.32 3.50 -17.62
N PRO A 58 25.03 3.88 -17.73
CA PRO A 58 24.14 3.89 -16.59
C PRO A 58 24.16 2.52 -15.93
N ARG A 59 24.51 2.49 -14.65
CA ARG A 59 24.52 1.29 -13.81
C ARG A 59 23.16 0.64 -13.97
N SER A 60 23.12 -0.64 -14.36
CA SER A 60 21.87 -1.38 -14.55
C SER A 60 20.97 -1.18 -13.33
N ILE A 61 19.80 -0.55 -13.52
CA ILE A 61 18.81 -0.42 -12.44
C ILE A 61 18.49 -1.85 -11.98
N LYS A 62 18.93 -2.23 -10.77
CA LYS A 62 18.51 -3.50 -10.16
C LYS A 62 16.98 -3.49 -10.18
N ARG A 63 16.39 -4.46 -10.88
CA ARG A 63 14.95 -4.53 -11.16
C ARG A 63 14.16 -4.55 -9.86
N SER A 64 13.73 -3.40 -9.36
CA SER A 64 13.05 -3.25 -8.07
C SER A 64 11.64 -3.85 -8.01
N GLU A 65 11.24 -4.59 -9.05
CA GLU A 65 9.94 -5.18 -9.29
C GLU A 65 10.04 -6.71 -9.24
N VAL A 66 9.11 -7.36 -8.54
CA VAL A 66 9.01 -8.83 -8.47
C VAL A 66 8.52 -9.37 -9.81
N ARG A 67 9.24 -10.33 -10.40
CA ARG A 67 8.84 -11.00 -11.64
C ARG A 67 8.84 -12.51 -11.47
N PHE A 68 7.81 -13.16 -12.01
CA PHE A 68 7.65 -14.60 -12.06
C PHE A 68 7.66 -15.04 -13.52
N ASN A 69 8.29 -16.19 -13.81
CA ASN A 69 8.51 -16.67 -15.18
C ASN A 69 7.42 -17.66 -15.65
N SER A 70 6.51 -18.06 -14.77
CA SER A 70 5.46 -19.04 -15.05
C SER A 70 4.13 -18.57 -14.46
N ARG A 71 3.03 -19.22 -14.84
CA ARG A 71 1.74 -19.08 -14.14
C ARG A 71 1.72 -20.06 -12.98
N GLY A 72 1.06 -19.67 -11.90
CA GLY A 72 0.87 -20.49 -10.71
C GLY A 72 -0.61 -20.62 -10.37
N LYS A 73 -0.97 -21.68 -9.63
CA LYS A 73 -2.27 -21.75 -8.97
C LYS A 73 -2.21 -20.98 -7.65
N ALA A 74 -3.26 -20.24 -7.35
CA ALA A 74 -3.42 -19.63 -6.05
C ALA A 74 -3.45 -20.71 -4.95
N PRO A 75 -3.06 -20.40 -3.70
CA PRO A 75 -3.33 -21.29 -2.56
C PRO A 75 -4.79 -21.74 -2.54
N LEU A 76 -5.06 -23.00 -2.20
CA LEU A 76 -6.43 -23.52 -2.17
C LEU A 76 -7.31 -22.70 -1.20
N ALA A 77 -6.78 -22.39 -0.02
CA ALA A 77 -7.46 -21.57 0.97
C ALA A 77 -7.83 -20.17 0.42
N TYR A 78 -6.96 -19.52 -0.36
CA TYR A 78 -7.29 -18.28 -1.05
C TYR A 78 -8.40 -18.45 -2.11
N GLN A 79 -8.40 -19.56 -2.86
CA GLN A 79 -9.48 -19.84 -3.82
C GLN A 79 -10.83 -19.99 -3.10
N LEU A 80 -10.86 -20.75 -2.01
CA LEU A 80 -12.05 -20.92 -1.16
C LEU A 80 -12.51 -19.59 -0.57
N PHE A 81 -11.56 -18.76 -0.10
CA PHE A 81 -11.86 -17.41 0.36
C PHE A 81 -12.50 -16.56 -0.73
N CYS A 82 -11.99 -16.59 -1.97
CA CYS A 82 -12.58 -15.83 -3.06
C CYS A 82 -13.97 -16.33 -3.46
N LEU A 83 -14.26 -17.63 -3.34
CA LEU A 83 -15.61 -18.17 -3.54
C LEU A 83 -16.57 -17.64 -2.46
N LYS A 84 -16.13 -17.60 -1.20
CA LYS A 84 -16.92 -17.09 -0.07
C LYS A 84 -17.07 -15.56 -0.08
N SER A 85 -16.06 -14.85 -0.55
CA SER A 85 -15.97 -13.37 -0.54
C SER A 85 -15.59 -12.79 -1.91
N PRO A 86 -16.43 -12.94 -2.96
CA PRO A 86 -16.04 -12.60 -4.33
C PRO A 86 -15.65 -11.13 -4.53
N ARG A 87 -16.22 -10.21 -3.74
CA ARG A 87 -15.92 -8.77 -3.81
C ARG A 87 -14.48 -8.46 -3.45
N GLU A 88 -13.89 -9.23 -2.53
CA GLU A 88 -12.52 -9.04 -2.08
C GLU A 88 -11.51 -9.46 -3.16
N CYS A 89 -11.89 -10.36 -4.06
CA CYS A 89 -11.01 -10.86 -5.13
C CYS A 89 -11.21 -10.17 -6.48
N ARG A 90 -11.95 -9.06 -6.52
CA ARG A 90 -12.07 -8.23 -7.74
C ARG A 90 -10.79 -7.43 -7.95
N GLY A 91 -10.31 -7.45 -9.20
CA GLY A 91 -9.28 -6.50 -9.66
C GLY A 91 -9.89 -5.12 -9.92
N GLY A 92 -9.06 -4.19 -10.39
CA GLY A 92 -9.52 -2.85 -10.78
C GLY A 92 -8.50 -1.75 -10.54
N GLY A 93 -8.61 -0.70 -11.35
CA GLY A 93 -7.68 0.43 -11.34
C GLY A 93 -6.27 0.07 -11.82
N LYS A 94 -5.32 0.95 -11.56
CA LYS A 94 -3.93 0.86 -12.05
C LYS A 94 -3.20 -0.36 -11.46
N ALA A 95 -2.44 -1.07 -12.29
CA ALA A 95 -1.64 -2.24 -11.89
C ALA A 95 -0.37 -1.91 -11.08
N SER A 96 0.02 -0.63 -11.07
CA SER A 96 1.11 -0.05 -10.29
C SER A 96 0.77 1.41 -9.96
N VAL A 97 1.28 1.93 -8.85
CA VAL A 97 1.03 3.30 -8.37
C VAL A 97 2.33 4.08 -8.13
N HIS A 98 2.26 5.41 -8.13
CA HIS A 98 3.42 6.21 -7.71
C HIS A 98 3.52 6.21 -6.18
N LEU A 99 4.73 5.99 -5.66
CA LEU A 99 4.96 6.05 -4.22
C LEU A 99 5.11 7.49 -3.78
N THR A 100 3.99 8.14 -3.49
CA THR A 100 3.97 9.47 -2.89
C THR A 100 4.07 9.40 -1.36
N PRO A 101 4.45 10.50 -0.67
CA PRO A 101 4.40 10.56 0.79
C PRO A 101 3.02 10.18 1.35
N GLN A 102 1.93 10.63 0.72
CA GLN A 102 0.57 10.33 1.15
C GLN A 102 0.26 8.83 1.04
N LEU A 103 0.69 8.17 -0.05
CA LEU A 103 0.53 6.72 -0.18
C LEU A 103 1.36 6.01 0.89
N LEU A 104 2.62 6.41 1.09
CA LEU A 104 3.49 5.80 2.10
C LEU A 104 2.87 5.90 3.51
N SER A 105 2.31 7.04 3.88
CA SER A 105 1.59 7.21 5.15
C SER A 105 0.36 6.29 5.26
N LYS A 106 -0.42 6.12 4.18
CA LYS A 106 -1.53 5.15 4.17
C LYS A 106 -1.03 3.72 4.39
N LEU A 107 0.06 3.33 3.72
CA LEU A 107 0.64 2.00 3.87
C LEU A 107 1.12 1.76 5.30
N ASP A 108 1.85 2.71 5.88
CA ASP A 108 2.39 2.62 7.25
C ASP A 108 1.27 2.54 8.30
N LEU A 109 0.28 3.42 8.19
CA LEU A 109 -0.90 3.43 9.06
C LEU A 109 -1.62 2.09 9.05
N VAL A 110 -1.92 1.55 7.87
CA VAL A 110 -2.60 0.25 7.75
C VAL A 110 -1.72 -0.88 8.27
N ASN A 111 -0.44 -0.90 7.91
CA ASN A 111 0.48 -1.97 8.34
C ASN A 111 0.54 -2.05 9.86
N ARG A 112 0.80 -0.92 10.53
CA ARG A 112 0.88 -0.86 12.00
C ARG A 112 -0.45 -1.15 12.68
N SER A 113 -1.54 -0.59 12.15
CA SER A 113 -2.87 -0.79 12.74
C SER A 113 -3.29 -2.25 12.70
N VAL A 114 -3.08 -2.94 11.57
CA VAL A 114 -3.40 -4.36 11.46
C VAL A 114 -2.45 -5.21 12.30
N ASN A 115 -1.14 -4.92 12.28
CA ASN A 115 -0.15 -5.64 13.10
C ASN A 115 -0.44 -5.56 14.60
N ARG A 116 -1.09 -4.50 15.06
CA ARG A 116 -1.53 -4.33 16.45
C ARG A 116 -2.86 -4.99 16.75
N ALA A 117 -3.78 -4.98 15.79
CA ALA A 117 -5.17 -5.38 16.01
C ALA A 117 -5.38 -6.90 16.01
N ILE A 118 -4.57 -7.65 15.26
CA ILE A 118 -4.64 -9.11 15.19
C ILE A 118 -3.60 -9.68 16.13
N ARG A 119 -3.97 -10.65 16.98
CA ARG A 119 -3.02 -11.39 17.83
C ARG A 119 -2.39 -12.52 17.03
N PRO A 120 -1.04 -12.63 16.94
CA PRO A 120 -0.40 -13.72 16.20
C PRO A 120 -0.79 -15.08 16.79
N ARG A 121 -1.26 -16.00 15.93
CA ARG A 121 -1.55 -17.39 16.26
C ARG A 121 -1.52 -18.21 14.98
N ASN A 122 -0.69 -19.25 14.93
CA ASN A 122 -0.68 -20.19 13.81
C ASN A 122 -1.92 -21.08 13.83
N ASP A 123 -2.48 -21.36 12.66
CA ASP A 123 -3.54 -22.35 12.51
C ASP A 123 -2.95 -23.77 12.49
N PHE A 124 -3.44 -24.65 13.37
CA PHE A 124 -2.94 -26.02 13.51
C PHE A 124 -3.78 -27.08 12.76
N GLN A 125 -5.01 -26.73 12.34
CA GLN A 125 -5.99 -27.72 11.86
C GLN A 125 -6.56 -27.41 10.47
N ALA A 126 -6.62 -26.14 10.04
CA ALA A 126 -6.93 -25.74 8.66
C ALA A 126 -6.60 -24.26 8.41
N ASP A 127 -5.73 -23.99 7.43
CA ASP A 127 -5.38 -22.64 6.92
C ASP A 127 -6.64 -21.96 6.35
N THR A 128 -7.27 -21.09 7.14
CA THR A 128 -8.53 -20.43 6.81
C THR A 128 -8.37 -18.92 6.71
N TRP A 129 -8.34 -18.43 5.47
CA TRP A 129 -8.12 -17.02 5.17
C TRP A 129 -9.32 -16.16 5.61
N SER A 130 -9.09 -15.26 6.56
CA SER A 130 -10.11 -14.52 7.28
C SER A 130 -9.83 -13.01 7.31
N LEU A 131 -10.88 -12.20 7.29
CA LEU A 131 -10.79 -10.75 7.34
C LEU A 131 -10.94 -10.22 8.77
N SER A 132 -9.95 -9.46 9.22
CA SER A 132 -9.91 -8.83 10.54
C SER A 132 -10.22 -9.77 11.72
N PRO A 133 -9.64 -10.99 11.78
CA PRO A 133 -9.86 -11.86 12.93
C PRO A 133 -9.20 -11.27 14.19
N ALA A 134 -9.67 -11.66 15.38
CA ALA A 134 -9.04 -11.26 16.64
C ALA A 134 -7.66 -11.92 16.82
N SER A 135 -7.47 -13.13 16.27
CA SER A 135 -6.19 -13.81 16.19
C SER A 135 -6.08 -14.56 14.87
N GLY A 136 -4.87 -14.62 14.31
CA GLY A 136 -4.58 -15.29 13.05
C GLY A 136 -3.09 -15.25 12.74
N ASP A 137 -2.72 -15.75 11.57
CA ASP A 137 -1.35 -15.85 11.08
C ASP A 137 -1.14 -15.02 9.80
N CYS A 138 -0.15 -15.35 8.98
CA CYS A 138 0.43 -14.40 8.03
C CYS A 138 -0.56 -13.94 6.93
N GLU A 139 -1.40 -14.84 6.44
CA GLU A 139 -2.37 -14.60 5.40
C GLU A 139 -3.49 -13.67 5.85
N ASP A 140 -3.96 -13.82 7.08
CA ASP A 140 -5.04 -13.01 7.65
C ASP A 140 -4.63 -11.54 7.74
N TYR A 141 -3.38 -11.31 8.12
CA TYR A 141 -2.81 -9.96 8.17
C TYR A 141 -2.68 -9.39 6.76
N ALA A 142 -2.12 -10.16 5.82
CA ALA A 142 -1.95 -9.71 4.44
C ALA A 142 -3.30 -9.36 3.80
N LEU A 143 -4.31 -10.21 4.00
CA LEU A 143 -5.66 -10.04 3.49
C LEU A 143 -6.36 -8.84 4.12
N THR A 144 -6.26 -8.70 5.44
CA THR A 144 -6.86 -7.57 6.18
C THR A 144 -6.23 -6.24 5.77
N LYS A 145 -4.89 -6.19 5.63
CA LYS A 145 -4.19 -4.99 5.13
C LYS A 145 -4.66 -4.64 3.73
N ARG A 146 -4.82 -5.64 2.86
CA ARG A 146 -5.30 -5.43 1.49
C ARG A 146 -6.70 -4.82 1.49
N GLN A 147 -7.64 -5.38 2.26
CA GLN A 147 -9.00 -4.83 2.35
C GLN A 147 -9.00 -3.38 2.87
N ARG A 148 -8.22 -3.07 3.91
CA ARG A 148 -8.16 -1.71 4.44
C ARG A 148 -7.58 -0.72 3.43
N LEU A 149 -6.56 -1.10 2.67
CA LEU A 149 -6.01 -0.25 1.61
C LEU A 149 -6.97 -0.05 0.43
N LEU A 150 -7.75 -1.07 0.07
CA LEU A 150 -8.84 -0.94 -0.90
C LEU A 150 -9.86 0.11 -0.43
N LYS A 151 -10.28 0.04 0.83
CA LYS A 151 -11.21 1.03 1.45
C LYS A 151 -10.63 2.45 1.47
N LEU A 152 -9.30 2.60 1.49
CA LEU A 152 -8.60 3.88 1.41
C LEU A 152 -8.31 4.35 -0.03
N GLY A 153 -8.87 3.67 -1.03
CA GLY A 153 -8.80 4.03 -2.44
C GLY A 153 -7.51 3.61 -3.15
N VAL A 154 -6.69 2.74 -2.56
CA VAL A 154 -5.53 2.19 -3.28
C VAL A 154 -6.03 1.19 -4.34
N PRO A 155 -5.61 1.30 -5.61
CA PRO A 155 -6.09 0.42 -6.68
C PRO A 155 -5.89 -1.06 -6.40
N ALA A 156 -6.95 -1.85 -6.58
CA ALA A 156 -6.94 -3.29 -6.31
C ALA A 156 -5.85 -4.04 -7.11
N SER A 157 -5.63 -3.66 -8.36
CA SER A 157 -4.63 -4.26 -9.24
C SER A 157 -3.17 -4.02 -8.79
N ALA A 158 -2.93 -3.03 -7.94
CA ALA A 158 -1.61 -2.75 -7.35
C ALA A 158 -1.38 -3.49 -6.03
N LEU A 159 -2.43 -4.03 -5.39
CA LEU A 159 -2.38 -4.73 -4.11
C LEU A 159 -2.39 -6.26 -4.31
N ARG A 160 -1.21 -6.87 -4.22
CA ARG A 160 -0.98 -8.28 -4.58
C ARG A 160 -0.62 -9.10 -3.36
N LEU A 161 -1.40 -10.14 -3.08
CA LEU A 161 -1.03 -11.13 -2.08
C LEU A 161 0.09 -12.01 -2.64
N ALA A 162 1.06 -12.35 -1.80
CA ALA A 162 2.16 -13.23 -2.17
C ALA A 162 2.37 -14.30 -1.11
N VAL A 163 2.74 -15.50 -1.57
CA VAL A 163 3.30 -16.55 -0.72
C VAL A 163 4.81 -16.54 -0.89
N ALA A 164 5.51 -16.69 0.22
CA ALA A 164 6.95 -16.57 0.32
C ALA A 164 7.53 -17.67 1.21
N ARG A 165 8.85 -17.72 1.25
CA ARG A 165 9.64 -18.38 2.29
C ARG A 165 10.40 -17.32 3.08
N THR A 166 10.42 -17.42 4.41
CA THR A 166 11.26 -16.56 5.27
C THR A 166 12.74 -16.91 5.10
N GLY A 167 13.64 -16.11 5.68
CA GLY A 167 15.07 -16.43 5.70
C GLY A 167 15.40 -17.75 6.41
N ARG A 168 14.48 -18.27 7.24
CA ARG A 168 14.57 -19.56 7.92
C ARG A 168 13.89 -20.71 7.15
N GLY A 169 13.30 -20.43 5.99
CA GLY A 169 12.62 -21.44 5.15
C GLY A 169 11.15 -21.71 5.50
N GLU A 170 10.59 -21.02 6.50
CA GLU A 170 9.18 -21.14 6.89
C GLU A 170 8.27 -20.62 5.77
N GLY A 171 7.11 -21.26 5.57
CA GLY A 171 6.07 -20.70 4.70
C GLY A 171 5.57 -19.37 5.26
N HIS A 172 5.31 -18.40 4.38
CA HIS A 172 4.84 -17.07 4.79
C HIS A 172 3.92 -16.44 3.76
N ALA A 173 3.05 -15.54 4.18
CA ALA A 173 2.19 -14.73 3.32
C ALA A 173 2.35 -13.24 3.64
N VAL A 174 2.42 -12.42 2.59
CA VAL A 174 2.58 -10.97 2.71
C VAL A 174 1.72 -10.22 1.71
N LEU A 175 1.51 -8.93 1.98
CA LEU A 175 0.95 -8.01 1.01
C LEU A 175 2.07 -7.27 0.28
N VAL A 176 2.05 -7.34 -1.05
CA VAL A 176 2.93 -6.61 -1.96
C VAL A 176 2.16 -5.46 -2.59
N VAL A 177 2.70 -4.25 -2.50
CA VAL A 177 2.16 -3.06 -3.17
C VAL A 177 3.07 -2.72 -4.34
N ARG A 178 2.54 -2.86 -5.56
CA ARG A 178 3.28 -2.52 -6.78
C ARG A 178 3.38 -1.01 -6.93
N THR A 179 4.60 -0.50 -6.96
CA THR A 179 4.85 0.92 -7.18
C THR A 179 5.81 1.15 -8.34
N SER A 180 5.79 2.36 -8.91
CA SER A 180 6.74 2.77 -9.95
C SER A 180 8.20 2.83 -9.45
N SER A 181 8.41 2.87 -8.13
CA SER A 181 9.73 2.87 -7.49
C SER A 181 10.12 1.53 -6.88
N GLY A 182 9.45 0.45 -7.30
CA GLY A 182 9.66 -0.91 -6.80
C GLY A 182 8.57 -1.40 -5.86
N ASP A 183 8.61 -2.69 -5.55
CA ASP A 183 7.53 -3.35 -4.83
C ASP A 183 7.73 -3.23 -3.31
N ARG A 184 6.72 -2.71 -2.62
CA ARG A 184 6.74 -2.51 -1.16
C ARG A 184 6.07 -3.68 -0.46
N ILE A 185 6.70 -4.18 0.60
CA ILE A 185 6.22 -5.32 1.39
C ILE A 185 5.60 -4.82 2.70
N LEU A 186 4.37 -5.26 2.97
CA LEU A 186 3.70 -5.13 4.26
C LEU A 186 3.62 -6.52 4.90
N ASP A 187 4.38 -6.70 5.97
CA ASP A 187 4.59 -7.98 6.67
C ASP A 187 4.04 -7.89 8.11
N ASN A 188 3.52 -8.98 8.67
CA ASN A 188 3.12 -9.04 10.09
C ASN A 188 4.31 -9.19 11.03
N ARG A 189 5.46 -9.67 10.55
CA ARG A 189 6.70 -9.83 11.33
C ARG A 189 7.40 -8.50 11.65
N THR A 190 7.04 -7.41 10.95
CA THR A 190 7.65 -6.10 11.16
C THR A 190 6.73 -4.95 10.73
N ASN A 191 6.84 -3.80 11.41
CA ASN A 191 6.17 -2.58 11.00
C ASN A 191 6.91 -1.84 9.88
N LEU A 192 8.17 -2.17 9.61
CA LEU A 192 8.98 -1.49 8.60
C LEU A 192 8.56 -1.93 7.19
N ILE A 193 8.10 -0.98 6.39
CA ILE A 193 7.80 -1.20 4.98
C ILE A 193 9.10 -1.09 4.18
N ARG A 194 9.48 -2.18 3.53
CA ARG A 194 10.73 -2.29 2.77
C ARG A 194 10.44 -2.58 1.30
N ASN A 195 11.42 -2.28 0.45
CA ASN A 195 11.44 -2.88 -0.87
C ASN A 195 11.62 -4.39 -0.76
N TRP A 196 11.02 -5.15 -1.68
CA TRP A 196 11.06 -6.61 -1.62
C TRP A 196 12.48 -7.19 -1.58
N HIS A 197 13.44 -6.61 -2.30
CA HIS A 197 14.84 -7.07 -2.27
C HIS A 197 15.59 -6.78 -0.96
N GLN A 198 15.00 -5.98 -0.09
CA GLN A 198 15.59 -5.60 1.20
C GLN A 198 14.97 -6.40 2.36
N THR A 199 14.12 -7.37 2.06
CA THR A 199 13.57 -8.31 3.05
C THR A 199 14.36 -9.62 3.01
N ASP A 200 14.12 -10.48 4.00
CA ASP A 200 14.62 -11.85 4.03
C ASP A 200 13.71 -12.83 3.26
N LEU A 201 12.70 -12.31 2.54
CA LEU A 201 11.66 -13.12 1.91
C LEU A 201 12.08 -13.56 0.51
N ARG A 202 11.93 -14.86 0.24
CA ARG A 202 11.93 -15.41 -1.11
C ARG A 202 10.49 -15.61 -1.56
N LEU A 203 9.99 -14.75 -2.45
CA LEU A 203 8.63 -14.89 -2.98
C LEU A 203 8.54 -16.12 -3.88
N VAL A 204 7.54 -16.96 -3.63
CA VAL A 204 7.31 -18.23 -4.33
C VAL A 204 6.22 -18.10 -5.38
N LYS A 205 5.15 -17.38 -5.04
CA LYS A 205 4.03 -17.10 -5.94
C LYS A 205 3.33 -15.81 -5.53
N MET A 206 2.74 -15.10 -6.47
CA MET A 206 2.05 -13.84 -6.22
C MET A 206 0.82 -13.69 -7.10
N ALA A 207 -0.23 -13.09 -6.54
CA ALA A 207 -1.37 -12.64 -7.31
C ALA A 207 -0.95 -11.60 -8.36
N GLY A 208 -1.52 -11.68 -9.55
CA GLY A 208 -1.33 -10.68 -10.61
C GLY A 208 -2.20 -9.44 -10.38
N ALA A 209 -2.26 -8.57 -11.39
CA ALA A 209 -3.18 -7.42 -11.40
C ALA A 209 -4.65 -7.87 -11.33
N ASN A 210 -4.98 -9.03 -11.90
CA ASN A 210 -6.20 -9.74 -11.58
C ASN A 210 -5.92 -10.65 -10.36
N PRO A 211 -6.56 -10.43 -9.20
CA PRO A 211 -6.30 -11.20 -7.98
C PRO A 211 -6.60 -12.70 -8.08
N LEU A 212 -7.31 -13.14 -9.12
CA LEU A 212 -7.61 -14.55 -9.39
C LEU A 212 -6.54 -15.22 -10.28
N LYS A 213 -5.65 -14.45 -10.92
CA LYS A 213 -4.55 -14.99 -11.74
C LYS A 213 -3.27 -14.91 -10.93
N TRP A 214 -2.60 -16.03 -10.72
CA TRP A 214 -1.35 -16.11 -9.96
C TRP A 214 -0.18 -16.51 -10.84
N HIS A 215 1.02 -16.09 -10.42
CA HIS A 215 2.29 -16.35 -11.09
C HIS A 215 3.31 -16.89 -10.09
#